data_AF-A0A524GMK4-F1
#
_entry.id   AF-A0A524GMK4-F1
#
_cell.length_a   1.000
_cell.length_b   1.000
_cell.length_c   1.000
_cell.angle_alpha   90.00
_cell.angle_beta   90.00
_cell.angle_gamma   90.00
#
_symmetry.space_group_name_H-M   'P 1'
#
loop_
_entity.id
_entity.type
_entity.pdbx_description
1 polymer ?
#
loop_
_entity_poly.entity_id
_entity_poly.type
_entity_poly.pdbx_seq_one_letter_code
_entity_poly.pdbx_strand_id
1 'polypeptide(L)'
;MDQFNTPWRVTAAAIYTTPTDSRVYGTLDIDVTDAKRFLDEKRSTGVKITMTHLATAVLARAIAFDVPEMNCFIRRGSIVGRERIDVMVPVAIGGGEGVSAILIKDAHARTVTSISDEIRLRAEESRAGTESKASQNKYLLNRIPWPLRRPAFRFLKWITVDMGYEI
;
A
#
# COMPACT_ATOMS: atom_id res chain seq x y z
N MET A 1 -2.84 -1.20 28.83
CA MET A 1 -3.20 -1.87 27.55
C MET A 1 -2.68 -1.00 26.43
N ASP A 2 -1.93 -1.60 25.52
CA ASP A 2 -1.46 -0.95 24.31
C ASP A 2 -2.67 -0.55 23.43
N GLN A 3 -2.60 0.61 22.78
CA GLN A 3 -3.63 1.18 21.89
C GLN A 3 -4.11 0.14 20.85
N PHE A 4 -3.21 -0.75 20.42
CA PHE A 4 -3.51 -1.78 19.44
C PHE A 4 -4.06 -3.08 20.04
N ASN A 5 -3.69 -3.43 21.27
CA ASN A 5 -3.98 -4.72 21.90
C ASN A 5 -5.07 -4.60 22.97
N THR A 6 -6.23 -4.08 22.58
CA THR A 6 -7.43 -4.05 23.45
C THR A 6 -7.98 -5.48 23.64
N PRO A 7 -8.72 -5.77 24.74
CA PRO A 7 -9.25 -7.12 25.00
C PRO A 7 -10.04 -7.65 23.80
N TRP A 8 -10.93 -6.81 23.25
CA TRP A 8 -11.73 -7.18 22.10
C TRP A 8 -10.90 -7.51 20.87
N ARG A 9 -9.87 -6.70 20.54
CA ARG A 9 -9.06 -6.94 19.34
C ARG A 9 -8.21 -8.21 19.45
N VAL A 10 -7.65 -8.49 20.63
CA VAL A 10 -6.90 -9.73 20.90
C VAL A 10 -7.82 -10.95 20.84
N THR A 11 -8.98 -10.88 21.50
CA THR A 11 -9.98 -11.96 21.47
C THR A 11 -10.52 -12.18 20.06
N ALA A 12 -10.81 -11.11 19.31
CA ALA A 12 -11.26 -11.20 17.92
C ALA A 12 -10.22 -11.86 17.01
N ALA A 13 -8.93 -11.52 17.17
CA ALA A 13 -7.84 -12.17 16.42
C ALA A 13 -7.69 -13.67 16.73
N ALA A 14 -8.18 -14.14 17.88
CA ALA A 14 -8.20 -15.56 18.24
C ALA A 14 -9.48 -16.27 17.78
N ILE A 15 -10.63 -15.59 17.78
CA ILE A 15 -11.93 -16.15 17.38
C ILE A 15 -12.06 -16.23 15.86
N TYR A 16 -11.63 -15.18 15.14
CA TYR A 16 -11.81 -15.09 13.69
C TYR A 16 -10.60 -15.63 12.94
N THR A 17 -10.87 -16.47 11.94
CA THR A 17 -9.84 -17.01 11.06
C THR A 17 -9.25 -15.91 10.18
N THR A 18 -7.92 -15.94 9.97
CA THR A 18 -7.25 -15.04 9.02
C THR A 18 -7.90 -15.15 7.64
N PRO A 19 -8.29 -14.02 7.03
CA PRO A 19 -8.96 -14.05 5.74
C PRO A 19 -8.04 -14.61 4.65
N THR A 20 -8.62 -15.39 3.74
CA THR A 20 -7.91 -15.96 2.59
C THR A 20 -7.70 -14.96 1.46
N ASP A 21 -8.55 -13.92 1.41
CA ASP A 21 -8.44 -12.74 0.54
C ASP A 21 -8.50 -11.47 1.38
N SER A 22 -7.63 -10.49 1.10
CA SER A 22 -7.50 -9.26 1.88
C SER A 22 -8.46 -8.16 1.43
N ARG A 23 -9.53 -8.49 0.70
CA ARG A 23 -10.43 -7.52 0.09
C ARG A 23 -11.64 -7.27 0.99
N VAL A 24 -11.81 -6.00 1.36
CA VAL A 24 -13.03 -5.47 1.96
C VAL A 24 -13.56 -4.41 1.02
N TYR A 25 -14.82 -4.51 0.64
CA TYR A 25 -15.46 -3.56 -0.27
C TYR A 25 -16.36 -2.61 0.52
N GLY A 26 -16.30 -1.34 0.16
CA GLY A 26 -17.19 -0.29 0.64
C GLY A 26 -17.32 0.78 -0.43
N THR A 27 -18.43 1.50 -0.42
CA THR A 27 -18.70 2.60 -1.34
C THR A 27 -18.91 3.88 -0.53
N LEU A 28 -18.31 4.96 -0.98
CA LEU A 28 -18.44 6.28 -0.38
C LEU A 28 -18.44 7.32 -1.51
N ASP A 29 -19.38 8.25 -1.45
CA ASP A 29 -19.42 9.42 -2.31
C ASP A 29 -18.83 10.61 -1.57
N ILE A 30 -17.87 11.30 -2.20
CA ILE A 30 -17.17 12.45 -1.64
C ILE A 30 -17.34 13.62 -2.60
N ASP A 31 -17.86 14.75 -2.11
CA ASP A 31 -17.86 15.99 -2.87
C ASP A 31 -16.42 16.51 -3.02
N VAL A 32 -15.96 16.60 -4.28
CA VAL A 32 -14.61 17.02 -4.64
C VAL A 32 -14.59 18.41 -5.28
N THR A 33 -15.67 19.19 -5.17
CA THR A 33 -15.80 20.52 -5.83
C THR A 33 -14.62 21.44 -5.49
N ASP A 34 -14.32 21.60 -4.20
CA ASP A 34 -13.22 22.47 -3.75
C ASP A 34 -11.84 21.89 -4.09
N ALA A 35 -11.70 20.57 -3.95
CA ALA A 35 -10.48 19.86 -4.33
C ALA A 35 -10.17 20.03 -5.83
N LYS A 36 -11.20 19.93 -6.68
CA LYS A 36 -11.07 20.14 -8.12
C LYS A 36 -10.69 21.58 -8.44
N ARG A 37 -11.35 22.56 -7.82
CA ARG A 37 -11.00 23.99 -7.97
C ARG A 37 -9.53 24.24 -7.63
N PHE A 38 -9.07 23.73 -6.50
CA PHE A 38 -7.66 23.81 -6.09
C PHE A 38 -6.70 23.17 -7.12
N LEU A 39 -7.04 21.99 -7.65
CA LEU A 39 -6.22 21.32 -8.67
C LEU A 39 -6.13 22.16 -9.95
N ASP A 40 -7.23 22.75 -10.39
CA ASP A 40 -7.29 23.55 -11.61
C ASP A 40 -6.52 24.87 -11.47
N GLU A 41 -6.61 25.53 -10.31
CA GLU A 41 -5.78 26.69 -9.96
C GLU A 41 -4.28 26.36 -9.96
N LYS A 42 -3.88 25.23 -9.37
CA LYS A 42 -2.46 24.84 -9.38
C LYS A 42 -1.97 24.50 -10.78
N ARG A 43 -2.80 23.88 -11.60
CA ARG A 43 -2.47 23.60 -13.00
C ARG A 43 -2.29 24.86 -13.83
N SER A 44 -3.10 25.90 -13.59
CA SER A 44 -2.93 27.19 -14.29
C SER A 44 -1.59 27.86 -13.97
N THR A 45 -1.03 27.61 -12.77
CA THR A 45 0.33 28.03 -12.39
C THR A 45 1.44 27.12 -12.91
N GLY A 46 1.12 26.13 -13.75
CA GLY A 46 2.09 25.17 -14.33
C GLY A 46 2.38 23.94 -13.46
N VAL A 47 1.77 23.83 -12.28
CA VAL A 47 1.97 22.67 -11.39
C VAL A 47 1.06 21.52 -11.81
N LYS A 48 1.66 20.48 -12.39
CA LYS A 48 0.95 19.31 -12.94
C LYS A 48 0.53 18.30 -11.86
N ILE A 49 -0.41 18.69 -11.00
CA ILE A 49 -1.02 17.79 -10.00
C ILE A 49 -2.35 17.18 -10.51
N THR A 50 -2.72 16.02 -9.97
CA THR A 50 -3.94 15.27 -10.33
C THR A 50 -4.68 14.84 -9.08
N MET A 51 -5.93 14.41 -9.26
CA MET A 51 -6.73 13.87 -8.16
C MET A 51 -6.07 12.65 -7.53
N THR A 52 -5.34 11.84 -8.29
CA THR A 52 -4.58 10.69 -7.75
C THR A 52 -3.52 11.15 -6.74
N HIS A 53 -2.76 12.21 -7.03
CA HIS A 53 -1.76 12.72 -6.09
C HIS A 53 -2.39 13.25 -4.80
N LEU A 54 -3.54 13.93 -4.93
CA LEU A 54 -4.30 14.41 -3.79
C LEU A 54 -4.87 13.25 -2.97
N ALA A 55 -5.49 12.27 -3.61
CA ALA A 55 -6.06 11.09 -2.98
C ALA A 55 -5.00 10.27 -2.23
N THR A 56 -3.79 10.13 -2.79
CA THR A 56 -2.65 9.51 -2.10
C THR A 56 -2.32 10.22 -0.79
N ALA A 57 -2.28 11.56 -0.80
CA ALA A 57 -2.01 12.34 0.41
C ALA A 57 -3.16 12.24 1.41
N VAL A 58 -4.41 12.37 0.95
CA VAL A 58 -5.61 12.30 1.79
C VAL A 58 -5.72 10.94 2.47
N LEU A 59 -5.55 9.84 1.73
CA LEU A 59 -5.60 8.49 2.28
C LEU A 59 -4.53 8.30 3.37
N ALA A 60 -3.31 8.75 3.12
CA ALA A 60 -2.23 8.66 4.10
C ALA A 60 -2.54 9.45 5.38
N ARG A 61 -3.09 10.66 5.24
CA ARG A 61 -3.45 11.53 6.36
C ARG A 61 -4.66 11.03 7.14
N ALA A 62 -5.68 10.52 6.46
CA ALA A 62 -6.84 9.92 7.11
C ALA A 62 -6.44 8.73 7.99
N ILE A 63 -5.57 7.85 7.46
CA ILE A 63 -5.02 6.75 8.25
C ILE A 63 -4.11 7.28 9.38
N ALA A 64 -3.31 8.32 9.14
CA ALA A 64 -2.38 8.84 10.16
C ALA A 64 -3.08 9.49 11.35
N PHE A 65 -4.11 10.29 11.08
CA PHE A 65 -4.65 11.25 12.03
C PHE A 65 -6.06 10.89 12.50
N ASP A 66 -6.88 10.26 11.65
CA ASP A 66 -8.27 9.96 11.97
C ASP A 66 -8.47 8.52 12.43
N VAL A 67 -7.75 7.55 11.81
CA VAL A 67 -7.86 6.11 12.11
C VAL A 67 -6.49 5.39 12.16
N PRO A 68 -5.57 5.81 13.06
CA PRO A 68 -4.24 5.20 13.19
C PRO A 68 -4.27 3.71 13.53
N GLU A 69 -5.33 3.23 14.17
CA GLU A 69 -5.54 1.82 14.50
C GLU A 69 -5.62 0.89 13.29
N MET A 70 -5.94 1.43 12.10
CA MET A 70 -5.95 0.69 10.84
C MET A 70 -4.55 0.39 10.31
N ASN A 71 -3.55 1.21 10.66
CA ASN A 71 -2.18 1.02 10.21
C ASN A 71 -1.44 -0.02 11.07
N CYS A 72 -1.93 -1.26 11.09
CA CYS A 72 -1.37 -2.34 11.90
C CYS A 72 -1.34 -3.67 11.16
N PHE A 73 -0.67 -4.66 11.76
CA PHE A 73 -0.65 -6.04 11.30
C PHE A 73 -0.57 -6.99 12.48
N ILE A 74 -0.91 -8.26 12.26
CA ILE A 74 -0.80 -9.30 13.29
C ILE A 74 0.58 -9.94 13.17
N ARG A 75 1.30 -10.04 14.29
CA ARG A 75 2.57 -10.75 14.40
C ARG A 75 2.57 -11.53 15.71
N ARG A 76 2.77 -12.85 15.64
CA ARG A 76 2.81 -13.75 16.82
C ARG A 76 1.63 -13.55 17.78
N GLY A 77 0.42 -13.41 17.23
CA GLY A 77 -0.82 -13.22 18.02
C GLY A 77 -1.01 -11.83 18.63
N SER A 78 -0.06 -10.91 18.43
CA SER A 78 -0.19 -9.51 18.86
C SER A 78 -0.46 -8.60 17.68
N ILE A 79 -1.19 -7.52 17.91
CA ILE A 79 -1.45 -6.49 16.91
C ILE A 79 -0.35 -5.44 17.04
N VAL A 80 0.39 -5.23 15.96
CA VAL A 80 1.55 -4.35 15.90
C VAL A 80 1.22 -3.19 14.98
N GLY A 81 1.25 -1.97 15.51
CA GLY A 81 1.18 -0.75 14.70
C GLY A 81 2.41 -0.60 13.80
N ARG A 82 2.22 -0.08 12.58
CA ARG A 82 3.33 0.31 11.71
C ARG A 82 3.80 1.71 12.07
N GLU A 83 5.12 1.91 12.05
CA GLU A 83 5.75 3.21 12.34
C GLU A 83 5.62 4.19 11.16
N ARG A 84 5.52 3.68 9.93
CA ARG A 84 5.42 4.47 8.71
C ARG A 84 4.06 4.35 8.05
N ILE A 85 3.69 5.37 7.28
CA ILE A 85 2.52 5.38 6.42
C ILE A 85 2.98 5.55 4.99
N ASP A 86 3.23 4.41 4.36
CA ASP A 86 3.64 4.32 2.97
C ASP A 86 2.42 4.00 2.11
N VAL A 87 2.25 4.71 1.00
CA VAL A 87 1.13 4.48 0.07
C VAL A 87 1.65 3.94 -1.25
N MET A 88 1.09 2.80 -1.67
CA MET A 88 1.38 2.20 -2.96
C MET A 88 0.44 2.74 -4.03
N VAL A 89 1.01 3.32 -5.10
CA VAL A 89 0.27 3.79 -6.27
C VAL A 89 0.57 2.85 -7.45
N PRO A 90 -0.44 2.14 -7.99
CA PRO A 90 -0.27 1.30 -9.16
C PRO A 90 -0.16 2.15 -10.43
N VAL A 91 0.82 1.83 -11.28
CA VAL A 91 1.05 2.49 -12.58
C VAL A 91 1.12 1.45 -13.68
N ALA A 92 0.33 1.63 -14.73
CA ALA A 92 0.35 0.76 -15.90
C ALA A 92 1.66 0.94 -16.70
N ILE A 93 2.25 -0.18 -17.11
CA ILE A 93 3.44 -0.28 -17.98
C ILE A 93 3.02 -0.94 -19.30
N GLY A 94 3.74 -0.60 -20.39
CA GLY A 94 3.76 -1.42 -21.61
C GLY A 94 2.39 -1.61 -22.27
N GLY A 95 1.60 -0.54 -22.41
CA GLY A 95 0.31 -0.60 -23.11
C GLY A 95 -0.79 -1.41 -22.39
N GLY A 96 -0.60 -1.82 -21.13
CA GLY A 96 -1.63 -2.48 -20.32
C GLY A 96 -1.28 -3.91 -19.87
N GLU A 97 -0.13 -4.45 -20.28
CA GLU A 97 0.26 -5.83 -19.94
C GLU A 97 0.87 -5.97 -18.54
N GLY A 98 1.28 -4.87 -17.91
CA GLY A 98 1.91 -4.87 -16.60
C GLY A 98 1.48 -3.71 -15.70
N VAL A 99 1.51 -3.96 -14.39
CA VAL A 99 1.32 -2.92 -13.36
C VAL A 99 2.57 -2.87 -12.49
N SER A 100 3.16 -1.69 -12.41
CA SER A 100 4.21 -1.35 -11.44
C SER A 100 3.61 -0.75 -10.19
N ALA A 101 4.25 -1.00 -9.06
CA ALA A 101 3.87 -0.42 -7.78
C ALA A 101 4.89 0.66 -7.40
N ILE A 102 4.44 1.91 -7.34
CA ILE A 102 5.24 3.03 -6.84
C ILE A 102 4.93 3.21 -5.35
N LEU A 103 5.94 3.00 -4.49
CA LEU A 103 5.78 3.18 -3.04
C LEU A 103 6.18 4.58 -2.60
N ILE A 104 5.21 5.40 -2.20
CA ILE A 104 5.45 6.74 -1.64
C ILE A 104 5.63 6.63 -0.15
N LYS A 105 6.84 6.91 0.34
CA LYS A 105 7.18 6.75 1.77
C LYS A 105 6.71 7.92 2.60
N ASP A 106 6.18 7.65 3.79
CA ASP A 106 5.73 8.66 4.75
C ASP A 106 4.78 9.69 4.12
N ALA A 107 3.85 9.21 3.30
CA ALA A 107 2.99 10.04 2.45
C ALA A 107 2.15 11.06 3.24
N HIS A 108 1.83 10.77 4.50
CA HIS A 108 1.09 11.64 5.41
C HIS A 108 1.80 12.97 5.68
N ALA A 109 3.14 12.95 5.76
CA ALA A 109 3.98 14.12 6.05
C ALA A 109 4.38 14.90 4.79
N ARG A 110 4.10 14.38 3.59
CA ARG A 110 4.52 15.01 2.33
C ARG A 110 3.48 16.00 1.81
N THR A 111 3.96 16.92 0.98
CA THR A 111 3.10 17.81 0.19
C THR A 111 2.62 17.10 -1.07
N VAL A 112 1.44 17.49 -1.57
CA VAL A 112 0.87 16.92 -2.80
C VAL A 112 1.80 17.12 -4.01
N THR A 113 2.51 18.24 -4.07
CA THR A 113 3.49 18.52 -5.12
C THR A 113 4.67 17.54 -5.05
N SER A 114 5.26 17.33 -3.86
CA SER A 114 6.34 16.37 -3.68
C SER A 114 5.92 14.94 -4.07
N ILE A 115 4.71 14.54 -3.69
CA ILE A 115 4.12 13.24 -4.09
C ILE A 115 3.98 13.17 -5.61
N SER A 116 3.53 14.25 -6.26
CA SER A 116 3.36 14.29 -7.71
C SER A 116 4.68 14.15 -8.48
N ASP A 117 5.74 14.76 -7.96
CA ASP A 117 7.06 14.71 -8.60
C ASP A 117 7.68 13.31 -8.45
N GLU A 118 7.57 12.67 -7.27
CA GLU A 118 8.05 11.30 -7.07
C GLU A 118 7.26 10.28 -7.91
N ILE A 119 5.93 10.42 -8.00
CA ILE A 119 5.11 9.55 -8.84
C ILE A 119 5.48 9.73 -10.31
N ARG A 120 5.68 10.97 -10.78
CA ARG A 120 6.04 11.22 -12.19
C ARG A 120 7.39 10.59 -12.53
N LEU A 121 8.41 10.87 -11.71
CA LEU A 121 9.76 10.34 -11.90
C LEU A 121 9.74 8.81 -11.98
N ARG A 122 9.13 8.14 -11.00
CA ARG A 122 9.09 6.68 -10.96
C ARG A 122 8.18 6.06 -12.01
N ALA A 123 7.12 6.76 -12.43
CA ALA A 123 6.28 6.31 -13.52
C ALA A 123 7.04 6.34 -14.86
N GLU A 124 7.88 7.34 -15.08
CA GLU A 124 8.76 7.42 -16.25
C GLU A 124 9.79 6.29 -16.26
N GLU A 125 10.50 6.08 -15.13
CA GLU A 125 11.44 4.97 -14.96
C GLU A 125 10.78 3.60 -15.18
N SER A 126 9.58 3.43 -14.62
CA SER A 126 8.84 2.18 -14.72
C SER A 126 8.32 1.92 -16.14
N ARG A 127 7.96 2.96 -16.89
CA ARG A 127 7.56 2.82 -18.31
C ARG A 127 8.76 2.57 -19.21
N ALA A 128 9.94 3.08 -18.84
CA ALA A 128 11.20 2.80 -19.54
C ALA A 128 11.70 1.35 -19.36
N GLY A 129 10.95 0.48 -18.67
CA GLY A 129 11.27 -0.94 -18.55
C GLY A 129 12.23 -1.28 -17.41
N THR A 130 12.45 -0.36 -16.47
CA THR A 130 13.21 -0.68 -15.26
C THR A 130 12.34 -1.58 -14.38
N GLU A 131 12.59 -2.89 -14.43
CA GLU A 131 11.80 -3.87 -13.68
C GLU A 131 11.81 -3.54 -12.17
N SER A 132 10.62 -3.44 -11.58
CA SER A 132 10.47 -3.41 -10.13
C SER A 132 10.98 -4.72 -9.52
N LYS A 133 11.67 -4.66 -8.38
CA LYS A 133 12.08 -5.83 -7.57
C LYS A 133 10.94 -6.84 -7.34
N ALA A 134 9.69 -6.36 -7.28
CA ALA A 134 8.50 -7.20 -7.14
C ALA A 134 8.23 -8.10 -8.37
N SER A 135 8.62 -7.68 -9.57
CA SER A 135 8.55 -8.49 -10.81
C SER A 135 9.57 -9.63 -10.76
N GLN A 136 10.81 -9.33 -10.34
CA GLN A 136 11.90 -10.30 -10.26
C GLN A 136 11.57 -11.48 -9.33
N ASN A 137 10.90 -11.21 -8.21
CA ASN A 137 10.50 -12.26 -7.26
C ASN A 137 9.43 -13.23 -7.81
N LYS A 138 8.60 -12.82 -8.77
CA LYS A 138 7.61 -13.72 -9.40
C LYS A 138 8.29 -14.84 -10.18
N TYR A 139 9.40 -14.54 -10.85
CA TYR A 139 10.15 -15.51 -11.63
C TYR A 139 10.87 -16.55 -10.76
N LEU A 140 11.33 -16.15 -9.55
CA LEU A 140 11.97 -17.08 -8.60
C LEU A 140 11.00 -18.13 -8.06
N LEU A 141 9.75 -17.74 -7.77
CA LEU A 141 8.71 -18.67 -7.32
C LEU A 141 8.28 -19.67 -8.40
N ASN A 142 8.31 -19.24 -9.67
CA ASN A 142 7.99 -20.09 -10.81
C ASN A 142 9.04 -21.19 -11.06
N ARG A 143 10.27 -21.04 -10.57
CA ARG A 143 11.30 -22.09 -10.65
C ARG A 143 11.06 -23.28 -9.73
N ILE A 144 10.20 -23.15 -8.71
CA ILE A 144 9.92 -24.27 -7.81
C ILE A 144 8.96 -25.24 -8.52
N PRO A 145 9.37 -26.52 -8.73
CA PRO A 145 8.53 -27.51 -9.39
C PRO A 145 7.33 -27.92 -8.53
N TRP A 146 6.26 -28.37 -9.17
CA TRP A 146 5.15 -29.03 -8.49
C TRP A 146 5.61 -30.42 -8.02
N PRO A 147 5.32 -30.87 -6.78
CA PRO A 147 4.36 -30.31 -5.83
C PRO A 147 4.94 -29.37 -4.75
N LEU A 148 6.26 -29.11 -4.74
CA LEU A 148 6.94 -28.39 -3.65
C LEU A 148 6.62 -26.89 -3.58
N ARG A 149 6.06 -26.30 -4.63
CA ARG A 149 5.73 -24.87 -4.69
C ARG A 149 4.79 -24.42 -3.57
N ARG A 150 3.73 -25.19 -3.29
CA ARG A 150 2.73 -24.86 -2.24
C ARG A 150 3.32 -24.90 -0.82
N PRO A 151 3.99 -25.97 -0.37
CA PRO A 151 4.60 -26.00 0.97
C PRO A 151 5.71 -24.96 1.13
N ALA A 152 6.54 -24.74 0.10
CA ALA A 152 7.56 -23.69 0.13
C ALA A 152 6.95 -22.30 0.34
N PHE A 153 5.85 -21.99 -0.37
CA PHE A 153 5.14 -20.72 -0.20
C PHE A 153 4.51 -20.56 1.19
N ARG A 154 3.91 -21.63 1.74
CA ARG A 154 3.37 -21.61 3.10
C ARG A 154 4.44 -21.40 4.16
N PHE A 155 5.60 -22.03 3.99
CA PHE A 155 6.73 -21.85 4.88
C PHE A 155 7.29 -20.43 4.83
N LEU A 156 7.48 -19.89 3.62
CA LEU A 156 7.92 -18.50 3.44
C LEU A 156 6.92 -17.50 4.04
N LYS A 157 5.61 -17.71 3.81
CA LYS A 157 4.55 -16.91 4.43
C LYS A 157 4.64 -16.98 5.95
N TRP A 158 4.83 -18.17 6.51
CA TRP A 158 4.92 -18.33 7.97
C TRP A 158 6.12 -17.57 8.56
N ILE A 159 7.29 -17.63 7.91
CA ILE A 159 8.48 -16.87 8.35
C ILE A 159 8.25 -15.35 8.23
N THR A 160 7.76 -14.89 7.08
CA THR A 160 7.67 -13.46 6.79
C THR A 160 6.49 -12.78 7.46
N VAL A 161 5.32 -13.43 7.48
CA VAL A 161 4.06 -12.86 7.98
C VAL A 161 3.84 -13.23 9.44
N ASP A 162 3.86 -14.51 9.79
CA ASP A 162 3.48 -14.95 11.14
C ASP A 162 4.60 -14.68 12.16
N MET A 163 5.85 -14.99 11.79
CA MET A 163 7.01 -14.73 12.65
C MET A 163 7.53 -13.29 12.55
N GLY A 164 7.30 -12.62 11.40
CA GLY A 164 7.64 -11.23 11.15
C GLY A 164 9.11 -10.97 10.85
N TYR A 165 9.81 -11.92 10.20
CA TYR A 165 11.18 -11.71 9.73
C TYR A 165 11.19 -11.04 8.35
N GLU A 166 11.97 -9.97 8.21
CA GLU A 166 12.27 -9.37 6.91
C GLU A 166 13.38 -10.21 6.23
N ILE A 167 13.12 -10.66 5.00
CA ILE A 167 14.04 -11.44 4.15
C ILE A 167 14.30 -10.65 2.86
#